data_AF-A0A5R9KLZ6-F1
#
_entry.id   AF-A0A5R9KLZ6-F1
#
_cell.length_a   1.000
_cell.length_b   1.000
_cell.length_c   1.000
_cell.angle_alpha   90.00
_cell.angle_beta   90.00
_cell.angle_gamma   90.00
#
_symmetry.space_group_name_H-M   'P 1'
#
loop_
_entity.id
_entity.type
_entity.pdbx_description
1 polymer ?
#
loop_
_entity_poly.entity_id
_entity_poly.type
_entity_poly.pdbx_seq_one_letter_code
_entity_poly.pdbx_strand_id
1 'polypeptide(L)'
;MRFIEITSSDFRKQQRHYFELADKGEKVVITRGTKQAYLLEPVSKDDLYFTPEMIQQIKGAQQEIKERKVTSFNSIDEMNKFFDSL
;
A
#
# COMPACT_ATOMS: atom_id res chain seq x y z
N MET A 1 1.73 -6.83 -16.06
CA MET A 1 0.55 -6.28 -15.34
C MET A 1 -0.39 -5.72 -16.38
N ARG A 2 -1.67 -6.14 -16.40
CA ARG A 2 -2.69 -5.64 -17.33
C ARG A 2 -3.63 -4.69 -16.61
N PHE A 3 -3.95 -3.57 -17.25
CA PHE A 3 -4.90 -2.58 -16.77
C PHE A 3 -6.11 -2.59 -17.71
N ILE A 4 -7.30 -2.67 -17.14
CA ILE A 4 -8.55 -2.58 -17.89
C ILE A 4 -9.28 -1.32 -17.44
N GLU A 5 -9.50 -0.40 -18.36
CA GLU A 5 -10.26 0.81 -18.09
C GLU A 5 -11.71 0.62 -18.55
N ILE A 6 -12.66 0.86 -17.64
CA ILE A 6 -14.09 0.68 -17.88
C ILE A 6 -14.87 1.87 -17.35
N THR A 7 -16.07 2.09 -17.87
CA THR A 7 -16.96 3.11 -17.32
C THR A 7 -17.70 2.59 -16.09
N SER A 8 -18.16 3.50 -15.23
CA SER A 8 -19.07 3.19 -14.12
C SER A 8 -20.37 2.54 -14.61
N SER A 9 -20.80 2.80 -15.84
CA SER A 9 -21.97 2.15 -16.44
C SER A 9 -21.67 0.70 -16.82
N ASP A 10 -20.49 0.40 -17.36
CA ASP A 10 -20.08 -0.97 -17.70
C ASP A 10 -19.85 -1.80 -16.44
N PHE A 11 -19.20 -1.22 -15.43
CA PHE A 11 -19.01 -1.87 -14.14
C PHE A 11 -20.34 -2.29 -13.50
N ARG A 12 -21.36 -1.41 -13.52
CA ARG A 12 -22.69 -1.74 -12.97
C ARG A 12 -23.40 -2.87 -13.72
N LYS A 13 -23.17 -3.01 -15.02
CA LYS A 13 -23.80 -4.07 -15.85
C LYS A 13 -23.15 -5.43 -15.65
N GLN A 14 -21.84 -5.48 -15.41
CA GLN A 14 -21.05 -6.72 -15.36
C GLN A 14 -20.21 -6.80 -14.08
N GLN A 15 -20.75 -6.33 -12.96
CA GLN A 15 -20.00 -6.17 -11.71
C GLN A 15 -19.25 -7.42 -11.28
N ARG A 16 -19.92 -8.58 -11.30
CA ARG A 16 -19.32 -9.88 -10.93
C ARG A 16 -18.09 -10.21 -11.77
N HIS A 17 -18.14 -9.97 -13.08
CA HIS A 17 -17.04 -10.26 -14.00
C HIS A 17 -15.79 -9.46 -13.62
N TYR A 18 -15.93 -8.18 -13.29
CA TYR A 18 -14.80 -7.34 -12.91
C TYR A 18 -14.20 -7.68 -11.54
N PHE A 19 -15.01 -8.16 -10.58
CA PHE A 19 -14.47 -8.74 -9.36
C PHE A 19 -13.66 -10.00 -9.63
N GLU A 20 -14.17 -10.92 -10.47
CA GLU A 20 -13.43 -12.13 -10.85
C GLU A 20 -12.11 -11.83 -11.59
N LEU A 21 -12.02 -10.71 -12.32
CA LEU A 21 -10.77 -10.22 -12.91
C LEU A 21 -9.82 -9.65 -11.85
N ALA A 22 -10.34 -8.85 -10.91
CA ALA A 22 -9.57 -8.31 -9.80
C ALA A 22 -8.97 -9.43 -8.92
N ASP A 23 -9.76 -10.47 -8.63
CA ASP A 23 -9.32 -11.66 -7.87
C ASP A 23 -8.22 -12.44 -8.58
N LYS A 24 -8.14 -12.37 -9.92
CA LYS A 24 -7.07 -12.97 -10.74
C LYS A 24 -5.80 -12.10 -10.82
N GLY A 25 -5.79 -10.95 -10.14
CA GLY A 25 -4.67 -10.01 -10.10
C GLY A 25 -4.66 -8.99 -11.25
N GLU A 26 -5.78 -8.82 -11.96
CA GLU A 26 -5.92 -7.72 -12.93
C GLU A 26 -6.30 -6.41 -12.24
N LYS A 27 -5.75 -5.28 -12.70
CA LYS A 27 -6.10 -3.96 -12.17
C LYS A 27 -7.21 -3.34 -13.02
N VAL A 28 -8.41 -3.17 -12.45
CA VAL A 28 -9.55 -2.57 -13.15
C VAL A 28 -9.70 -1.11 -12.72
N VAL A 29 -9.61 -0.18 -13.67
CA VAL A 29 -9.82 1.25 -13.46
C VAL A 29 -11.23 1.61 -13.89
N ILE A 30 -12.05 2.08 -12.95
CA ILE A 30 -13.44 2.46 -13.17
C ILE A 30 -13.54 3.97 -13.28
N THR A 31 -13.90 4.49 -14.45
CA THR A 31 -14.10 5.92 -14.68
C THR A 31 -15.55 6.34 -14.48
N ARG A 32 -15.76 7.46 -13.79
CA ARG A 32 -17.07 8.10 -13.60
C ARG A 32 -17.05 9.48 -14.26
N GLY A 33 -17.58 9.54 -15.48
CA GLY A 33 -17.51 10.75 -16.29
C GLY A 33 -16.06 11.09 -16.67
N THR A 34 -15.75 12.38 -16.76
CA THR A 34 -14.41 12.86 -17.19
C THR A 34 -13.45 13.19 -16.05
N LYS A 35 -13.90 13.16 -14.78
CA LYS A 35 -13.14 13.74 -13.65
C LYS A 35 -12.73 12.75 -12.58
N GLN A 36 -13.37 11.59 -12.49
CA GLN A 36 -13.14 10.65 -11.39
C GLN A 36 -12.80 9.27 -11.95
N ALA A 37 -11.78 8.65 -11.36
CA ALA A 37 -11.40 7.27 -11.61
C ALA A 37 -11.17 6.57 -10.27
N TYR A 38 -11.55 5.30 -10.20
CA TYR A 38 -11.40 4.43 -9.04
C TYR A 38 -10.62 3.20 -9.45
N LEU A 39 -9.78 2.67 -8.56
CA LEU A 39 -9.12 1.39 -8.75
C LEU A 39 -9.92 0.30 -8.03
N LEU A 40 -10.21 -0.78 -8.73
CA LEU A 40 -10.73 -2.01 -8.13
C LEU A 40 -9.56 -2.98 -7.94
N GLU A 41 -9.26 -3.26 -6.68
CA GLU A 41 -8.32 -4.29 -6.24
C GLU A 41 -8.94 -5.07 -5.08
N PRO A 42 -8.71 -6.39 -4.99
CA PRO A 42 -9.16 -7.17 -3.85
C PRO A 42 -8.39 -6.70 -2.61
N VAL A 43 -9.09 -6.62 -1.48
CA VAL A 43 -8.48 -6.28 -0.19
C VAL A 43 -8.27 -7.56 0.60
N SER A 44 -7.01 -7.90 0.88
CA SER A 44 -6.64 -8.96 1.80
C SER A 44 -6.73 -8.48 3.25
N LYS A 45 -6.93 -9.40 4.19
CA LYS A 45 -6.80 -9.11 5.63
C LYS A 45 -5.39 -8.66 6.02
N ASP A 46 -4.40 -9.04 5.20
CA ASP A 46 -3.00 -8.68 5.38
C ASP A 46 -2.63 -7.37 4.68
N ASP A 47 -3.56 -6.76 3.93
CA ASP A 47 -3.29 -5.48 3.27
C ASP A 47 -3.19 -4.36 4.31
N LEU A 48 -1.95 -3.95 4.56
CA LEU A 48 -1.63 -2.83 5.42
C LEU A 48 -1.83 -1.52 4.64
N TYR A 49 -2.93 -0.84 4.92
CA TYR A 49 -3.07 0.56 4.53
C TYR A 49 -2.31 1.43 5.53
N PHE A 50 -1.44 2.30 5.03
CA PHE A 50 -0.78 3.27 5.89
C PHE A 50 -1.81 4.27 6.40
N THR A 51 -2.02 4.28 7.72
CA THR A 51 -2.80 5.34 8.34
C THR A 51 -2.03 6.67 8.27
N PRO A 52 -2.70 7.82 8.37
CA PRO A 52 -2.03 9.12 8.46
C PRO A 52 -0.98 9.15 9.58
N GLU A 53 -1.24 8.50 10.73
CA GLU A 53 -0.27 8.41 11.83
C GLU A 53 0.97 7.59 11.42
N MET A 54 0.80 6.45 10.75
CA MET A 54 1.92 5.64 10.26
C MET A 54 2.79 6.44 9.28
N ILE A 55 2.18 7.20 8.37
CA ILE A 55 2.91 8.08 7.45
C ILE A 55 3.68 9.16 8.20
N GLN A 56 3.11 9.74 9.26
CA GLN A 56 3.81 10.72 10.09
C GLN A 56 5.00 10.10 10.83
N GLN A 57 4.85 8.89 11.39
CA GLN A 57 5.95 8.18 12.03
C GLN A 57 7.10 7.88 11.05
N ILE A 58 6.79 7.43 9.83
CA ILE A 58 7.80 7.20 8.78
C ILE A 58 8.55 8.49 8.46
N LYS A 59 7.84 9.62 8.32
CA LYS A 59 8.47 10.93 8.08
C LYS A 59 9.37 11.36 9.23
N GLY A 60 8.96 11.10 10.47
CA GLY A 60 9.78 11.33 11.66
C GLY A 60 11.07 10.53 11.64
N ALA A 61 10.98 9.21 11.42
CA ALA A 61 12.14 8.33 11.32
C ALA A 61 13.09 8.74 10.18
N GLN A 62 12.56 9.15 9.02
CA GLN A 62 13.37 9.70 7.92
C GLN A 62 14.14 10.96 8.32
N GLN A 63 13.55 11.82 9.15
CA GLN A 63 14.20 13.02 9.65
C GLN A 63 15.29 12.68 10.67
N GLU A 64 15.06 11.73 11.57
CA GLU A 64 16.06 11.26 12.53
C GLU A 64 17.28 10.66 11.83
N ILE A 65 17.08 9.90 10.74
CA ILE A 65 18.17 9.40 9.88
C ILE A 65 18.99 10.56 9.31
N LYS A 66 18.33 11.60 8.77
CA LYS A 66 19.02 12.78 8.22
C LYS A 66 19.82 13.54 9.28
N GLU A 67 19.27 13.64 10.48
CA GLU A 67 19.91 14.28 11.63
C GLU A 67 20.98 13.40 12.29
N ARG A 68 21.24 12.20 11.76
CA ARG A 68 22.14 11.19 12.34
C ARG A 68 21.79 10.81 13.79
N LYS A 69 20.52 10.93 14.16
CA LYS A 69 19.96 10.46 15.45
C LYS A 69 19.56 9.00 15.38
N VAL A 70 20.42 8.17 14.80
CA VAL A 70 20.14 6.74 14.58
C VAL A 70 21.26 5.90 15.12
N THR A 71 20.91 4.75 15.68
CA THR A 71 21.87 3.72 16.05
C THR A 71 21.92 2.69 14.93
N SER A 72 23.11 2.45 14.39
CA SER A 72 23.34 1.48 13.31
C SER A 72 24.14 0.30 13.83
N PHE A 73 23.72 -0.91 13.50
CA PHE A 73 24.42 -2.14 13.85
C PHE A 73 24.92 -2.83 12.59
N ASN A 74 26.10 -3.43 12.65
CA ASN A 74 26.69 -4.14 11.51
C ASN A 74 26.41 -5.65 11.54
N SER A 75 25.81 -6.15 12.64
CA SER A 75 25.40 -7.53 12.77
C SER A 75 24.19 -7.68 13.68
N ILE A 76 23.45 -8.78 13.52
CA ILE A 76 22.33 -9.14 14.39
C ILE A 76 22.81 -9.35 15.83
N ASP A 77 23.98 -9.95 16.03
CA ASP A 77 24.56 -10.19 17.36
C ASP A 77 24.88 -8.88 18.10
N GLU A 78 25.38 -7.87 17.39
CA GLU A 78 25.64 -6.53 17.94
C GLU A 78 24.33 -5.84 18.37
N MET A 79 23.31 -5.92 17.51
CA MET A 79 21.98 -5.38 17.80
C MET A 79 21.34 -6.06 19.02
N ASN A 80 21.41 -7.39 19.10
CA ASN A 80 20.85 -8.14 20.24
C ASN A 80 21.55 -7.77 21.56
N LYS A 81 22.88 -7.67 21.56
CA LYS A 81 23.64 -7.22 22.75
C LYS A 81 23.23 -5.83 23.21
N PHE A 82 22.97 -4.92 22.27
CA PHE A 82 22.49 -3.58 22.60
C PHE A 82 21.10 -3.64 23.27
N PHE A 83 20.17 -4.41 22.71
CA PHE A 83 18.84 -4.58 23.31
C PHE A 83 18.85 -5.26 24.67
N ASP A 84 19.73 -6.25 24.89
CA ASP A 84 19.91 -6.91 26.18
C ASP A 84 20.51 -5.97 27.25
N SER A 85 21.10 -4.84 26.84
CA SER A 85 21.74 -3.86 27.71
C SER A 85 20.87 -2.63 28.05
N LEU A 86 19.69 -2.51 27.44
CA LEU A 86 18.71 -1.44 27.68
C LEU A 86 17.77 -1.78 28.85
#